data_AF-A0A9P9YR96-F1
#
_entry.id   AF-A0A9P9YR96-F1
#
_cell.length_a   1.000
_cell.length_b   1.000
_cell.length_c   1.000
_cell.angle_alpha   90.00
_cell.angle_beta   90.00
_cell.angle_gamma   90.00
#
_symmetry.space_group_name_H-M   'P 1'
#
loop_
_entity.id
_entity.type
_entity.pdbx_description
1 polymer ?
#
loop_
_entity_poly.entity_id
_entity_poly.type
_entity_poly.pdbx_seq_one_letter_code
_entity_poly.pdbx_strand_id
1 'polypeptide(L)'
;MSAIRRKPTSSNADQELLIEGHPKDEKEKEEQKPDIRGDRRNIAILLFLYVLQGIPIGLIAAIPMLLQNRGASYKQQAEFSFAYWPFSLKLLWAPIVDSLYVRRFGRRKSWLVPVQYLLGAFMLLLSLHVDRWLGGNGVDPNVPLLTLLFFLLNFLAATQDIAVDGWALTMLKRCNVGYASTCNSVGQTAGYFLGYVVFIALESKDFCNTYLRDVPLEEGMITLPRFLWFWGITFVVATTLVAIFKKENDIEDAHMDARYTEEHELNIHESYKILWDMVRMRPVQILAAILLTVKVTFAASDAVTSLKLIDAGVPKDKLALLAIPLIPLQLILPLAVGRYTNGPRPMDVYLKAIPYRIIMATVATGLAYVTPYIIRGGEVPVYYYVLLITSYAIYQVFLYSMFVAAMAFFAKISDPAVGGTYMTFLNTLCNLGGNWPNTVVLWLVDVLTWKQCTTNAENTCQGKEQQQSCEASTGKCEITFDGYYLESGICVLYGIVWLLLVRKWIVYLQDLPVRSWLVVKQKGR
;
A
#
# COMPACT_ATOMS: atom_id res chain seq x y z
N MET A 1 -39.27 -37.03 -72.29
CA MET A 1 -38.90 -38.41 -72.71
C MET A 1 -37.40 -38.40 -73.00
N SER A 2 -36.52 -39.28 -72.57
CA SER A 2 -36.53 -40.49 -71.73
C SER A 2 -35.17 -41.16 -71.96
N ALA A 3 -34.35 -41.35 -70.92
CA ALA A 3 -33.32 -42.41 -70.75
C ALA A 3 -32.38 -41.96 -69.61
N ILE A 4 -32.40 -42.42 -68.36
CA ILE A 4 -32.49 -43.76 -67.72
C ILE A 4 -31.26 -44.67 -67.94
N ARG A 5 -30.43 -44.68 -66.87
CA ARG A 5 -29.70 -45.78 -66.19
C ARG A 5 -28.65 -46.63 -66.93
N ARG A 6 -27.50 -46.75 -66.25
CA ARG A 6 -27.06 -48.00 -65.58
C ARG A 6 -26.43 -47.73 -64.19
N LYS A 7 -26.97 -48.40 -63.15
CA LYS A 7 -26.37 -48.75 -61.82
C LYS A 7 -25.64 -50.12 -61.98
N PRO A 8 -24.87 -50.72 -61.04
CA PRO A 8 -24.96 -50.70 -59.55
C PRO A 8 -23.55 -50.57 -58.88
N THR A 9 -23.27 -50.58 -57.57
CA THR A 9 -23.70 -51.40 -56.43
C THR A 9 -23.38 -50.68 -55.11
N SER A 10 -24.25 -50.86 -54.11
CA SER A 10 -24.06 -50.49 -52.70
C SER A 10 -23.31 -51.59 -51.95
N SER A 11 -22.36 -51.22 -51.09
CA SER A 11 -21.98 -52.00 -49.90
C SER A 11 -21.18 -51.12 -48.93
N ASN A 12 -21.86 -50.74 -47.85
CA ASN A 12 -21.38 -50.51 -46.48
C ASN A 12 -20.36 -49.37 -46.28
N ALA A 13 -20.77 -48.19 -45.80
CA ALA A 13 -21.21 -47.89 -44.43
C ALA A 13 -20.11 -48.25 -43.41
N ASP A 14 -19.29 -47.23 -43.10
CA ASP A 14 -18.64 -46.96 -41.78
C ASP A 14 -17.37 -46.12 -41.96
N GLN A 15 -17.50 -44.87 -42.43
CA GLN A 15 -16.53 -43.78 -42.20
C GLN A 15 -17.02 -42.50 -42.88
N GLU A 16 -17.89 -41.76 -42.21
CA GLU A 16 -18.08 -40.30 -42.32
C GLU A 16 -19.40 -39.97 -41.63
N LEU A 17 -19.33 -39.78 -40.32
CA LEU A 17 -20.37 -39.08 -39.57
C LEU A 17 -19.68 -38.25 -38.51
N LEU A 18 -20.18 -37.02 -38.36
CA LEU A 18 -19.82 -35.99 -37.39
C LEU A 18 -18.83 -34.90 -37.84
N ILE A 19 -19.19 -34.18 -38.92
CA ILE A 19 -18.99 -32.72 -38.97
C ILE A 19 -20.29 -32.08 -39.45
N GLU A 20 -21.25 -31.93 -38.55
CA GLU A 20 -22.25 -30.86 -38.64
C GLU A 20 -22.14 -30.04 -37.36
N GLY A 21 -21.17 -29.10 -37.37
CA GLY A 21 -21.09 -28.05 -36.37
C GLY A 21 -22.20 -27.04 -36.62
N HIS A 22 -23.08 -26.85 -35.65
CA HIS A 22 -24.05 -25.77 -35.63
C HIS A 22 -23.37 -24.41 -35.91
N PRO A 23 -23.80 -23.65 -36.93
CA PRO A 23 -23.27 -22.31 -37.18
C PRO A 23 -23.99 -21.31 -36.28
N LYS A 24 -23.66 -21.27 -34.97
CA LYS A 24 -24.18 -20.23 -34.06
C LYS A 24 -23.20 -19.63 -33.04
N ASP A 25 -21.98 -20.14 -32.87
CA ASP A 25 -21.09 -19.66 -31.78
C ASP A 25 -19.88 -18.81 -32.23
N GLU A 26 -19.88 -18.25 -33.44
CA GLU A 26 -18.83 -17.33 -33.90
C GLU A 26 -19.26 -15.85 -33.99
N LYS A 27 -20.41 -15.48 -33.42
CA LYS A 27 -20.81 -14.07 -33.31
C LYS A 27 -20.50 -13.52 -31.92
N GLU A 28 -19.62 -12.51 -31.92
CA GLU A 28 -19.45 -11.47 -30.90
C GLU A 28 -18.68 -11.83 -29.61
N LYS A 29 -17.34 -11.84 -29.72
CA LYS A 29 -16.51 -11.17 -28.71
C LYS A 29 -16.48 -9.67 -29.01
N GLU A 30 -17.63 -9.01 -28.96
CA GLU A 30 -17.62 -7.57 -28.72
C GLU A 30 -17.17 -7.38 -27.27
N GLU A 31 -16.07 -6.65 -27.04
CA GLU A 31 -15.78 -6.09 -25.73
C GLU A 31 -16.99 -5.23 -25.34
N GLN A 32 -17.92 -5.79 -24.55
CA GLN A 32 -19.06 -5.06 -24.02
C GLN A 32 -18.54 -3.81 -23.34
N LYS A 33 -18.92 -2.63 -23.85
CA LYS A 33 -18.57 -1.35 -23.24
C LYS A 33 -18.99 -1.38 -21.76
N PRO A 34 -18.16 -0.86 -20.84
CA PRO A 34 -18.50 -0.86 -19.42
C PRO A 34 -19.82 -0.13 -19.20
N ASP A 35 -20.84 -0.85 -18.72
CA ASP A 35 -22.12 -0.29 -18.32
C ASP A 35 -22.27 -0.41 -16.80
N ILE A 36 -22.21 0.74 -16.13
CA ILE A 36 -22.28 0.85 -14.67
C ILE A 36 -23.73 0.60 -14.18
N ARG A 37 -24.74 0.58 -15.06
CA ARG A 37 -26.14 0.31 -14.68
C ARG A 37 -26.25 -1.11 -14.10
N GLY A 38 -26.66 -1.18 -12.84
CA GLY A 38 -26.76 -2.42 -12.05
C GLY A 38 -25.63 -2.64 -11.04
N ASP A 39 -24.43 -2.09 -11.27
CA ASP A 39 -23.28 -2.26 -10.36
C ASP A 39 -23.07 -1.09 -9.41
N ARG A 40 -23.79 0.03 -9.59
CA ARG A 40 -23.67 1.25 -8.76
C ARG A 40 -23.68 0.97 -7.26
N ARG A 41 -24.59 0.10 -6.79
CA ARG A 41 -24.69 -0.27 -5.38
C ARG A 41 -23.48 -1.07 -4.91
N ASN A 42 -23.01 -2.02 -5.72
CA ASN A 42 -21.87 -2.86 -5.41
C ASN A 42 -20.57 -2.03 -5.41
N ILE A 43 -20.40 -1.13 -6.38
CA ILE A 43 -19.30 -0.16 -6.44
C ILE A 43 -19.30 0.74 -5.20
N ALA A 44 -20.47 1.28 -4.81
CA ALA A 44 -20.57 2.13 -3.62
C ALA A 44 -20.20 1.36 -2.33
N ILE A 45 -20.64 0.11 -2.18
CA ILE A 45 -20.27 -0.75 -1.05
C ILE A 45 -18.77 -1.03 -1.05
N LEU A 46 -18.19 -1.41 -2.20
CA LEU A 46 -16.76 -1.66 -2.33
C LEU A 46 -15.94 -0.43 -1.99
N LEU A 47 -16.29 0.73 -2.54
CA LEU A 47 -15.62 1.99 -2.24
C LEU A 47 -15.68 2.31 -0.74
N PHE A 48 -16.84 2.12 -0.11
CA PHE A 48 -16.97 2.32 1.34
C PHE A 48 -16.13 1.34 2.16
N LEU A 49 -16.08 0.05 1.79
CA LEU A 49 -15.24 -0.95 2.45
C LEU A 49 -13.75 -0.64 2.30
N TYR A 50 -13.33 -0.15 1.13
CA TYR A 50 -11.95 0.31 0.91
C TYR A 50 -11.63 1.61 1.65
N VAL A 51 -12.58 2.54 1.80
CA VAL A 51 -12.43 3.70 2.69
C VAL A 51 -12.20 3.25 4.12
N LEU A 52 -13.02 2.33 4.63
CA LEU A 52 -12.82 1.77 5.98
C LEU A 52 -11.43 1.16 6.12
N GLN A 53 -10.98 0.38 5.13
CA GLN A 53 -9.64 -0.21 5.13
C GLN A 53 -8.52 0.85 5.14
N GLY A 54 -8.68 1.96 4.42
CA GLY A 54 -7.69 3.02 4.41
C GLY A 54 -7.51 3.71 5.76
N ILE A 55 -8.51 3.69 6.65
CA ILE A 55 -8.44 4.35 7.97
C ILE A 55 -7.34 3.75 8.85
N PRO A 56 -7.27 2.42 9.12
CA PRO A 56 -6.14 1.81 9.81
C PRO A 56 -4.78 2.11 9.16
N ILE A 57 -4.71 2.15 7.82
CA ILE A 57 -3.48 2.43 7.07
C ILE A 57 -3.03 3.88 7.27
N GLY A 58 -3.97 4.84 7.27
CA GLY A 58 -3.68 6.23 7.59
C GLY A 58 -3.27 6.40 9.04
N LEU A 59 -3.94 5.69 9.95
CA LEU A 59 -3.67 5.77 11.38
C LEU A 59 -2.24 5.31 11.72
N ILE A 60 -1.78 4.18 11.16
CA ILE A 60 -0.40 3.72 11.37
C ILE A 60 0.63 4.72 10.79
N ALA A 61 0.29 5.49 9.75
CA ALA A 61 1.13 6.56 9.22
C ALA A 61 1.18 7.82 10.10
N ALA A 62 0.16 8.05 10.92
CA ALA A 62 0.13 9.16 11.87
C ALA A 62 1.02 8.91 13.11
N ILE A 63 1.11 7.66 13.58
CA ILE A 63 1.80 7.32 14.83
C ILE A 63 3.28 7.72 14.85
N PRO A 64 4.10 7.50 13.80
CA PRO A 64 5.49 7.94 13.78
C PRO A 64 5.65 9.45 14.04
N MET A 65 4.77 10.27 13.48
CA MET A 65 4.80 11.73 13.71
C MET A 65 4.41 12.10 15.14
N LEU A 66 3.44 11.38 15.73
CA LEU A 66 3.07 11.56 17.13
C LEU A 66 4.20 11.14 18.08
N LEU A 67 4.90 10.04 17.77
CA LEU A 67 6.07 9.58 18.52
C LEU A 67 7.23 10.57 18.40
N GLN A 68 7.48 11.13 17.20
CA GLN A 68 8.55 12.09 16.97
C GLN A 68 8.38 13.35 17.83
N ASN A 69 7.16 13.89 17.88
CA ASN A 69 6.85 15.05 18.70
C ASN A 69 7.02 14.81 20.21
N ARG A 70 6.97 13.55 20.64
CA ARG A 70 7.22 13.15 22.04
C ARG A 70 8.68 12.76 22.29
N GLY A 71 9.58 13.04 21.35
CA GLY A 71 11.01 12.79 21.48
C GLY A 71 11.42 11.33 21.28
N ALA A 72 10.61 10.51 20.60
CA ALA A 72 10.99 9.14 20.27
C ALA A 72 12.22 9.11 19.36
N SER A 73 13.12 8.15 19.58
CA SER A 73 14.35 8.01 18.79
C SER A 73 14.10 7.34 17.43
N TYR A 74 15.01 7.47 16.45
CA TYR A 74 14.84 6.81 15.16
C TYR A 74 14.86 5.28 15.26
N LYS A 75 15.59 4.71 16.23
CA LYS A 75 15.54 3.30 16.58
C LYS A 75 14.15 2.86 17.05
N GLN A 76 13.46 3.69 17.82
CA GLN A 76 12.07 3.45 18.21
C GLN A 76 11.12 3.56 17.00
N GLN A 77 11.37 4.50 16.09
CA GLN A 77 10.63 4.58 14.82
C GLN A 77 10.84 3.32 13.97
N ALA A 78 12.06 2.80 13.93
CA ALA A 78 12.38 1.54 13.26
C ALA A 78 11.64 0.36 13.90
N GLU A 79 11.57 0.30 15.23
CA GLU A 79 10.78 -0.71 15.93
C GLU A 79 9.29 -0.61 15.56
N PHE A 80 8.70 0.60 15.58
CA PHE A 80 7.31 0.79 15.18
C PHE A 80 7.05 0.46 13.71
N SER A 81 8.03 0.62 12.82
CA SER A 81 7.89 0.30 11.39
C SER A 81 7.53 -1.18 11.13
N PHE A 82 7.81 -2.08 12.07
CA PHE A 82 7.36 -3.49 11.98
C PHE A 82 5.83 -3.62 11.95
N ALA A 83 5.09 -2.64 12.47
CA ALA A 83 3.63 -2.67 12.42
C ALA A 83 3.06 -2.64 10.98
N TYR A 84 3.85 -2.25 9.97
CA TYR A 84 3.47 -2.29 8.55
C TYR A 84 3.66 -3.67 7.89
N TRP A 85 4.45 -4.55 8.50
CA TRP A 85 4.82 -5.84 7.91
C TRP A 85 3.65 -6.78 7.61
N PRO A 86 2.49 -6.76 8.30
CA PRO A 86 1.36 -7.59 7.91
C PRO A 86 0.94 -7.40 6.44
N PHE A 87 0.96 -6.17 5.91
CA PHE A 87 0.68 -5.92 4.49
C PHE A 87 1.77 -6.43 3.53
N SER A 88 2.97 -6.71 4.04
CA SER A 88 4.09 -7.36 3.33
C SER A 88 4.11 -8.87 3.48
N LEU A 89 3.28 -9.42 4.38
CA LEU A 89 3.24 -10.86 4.68
C LEU A 89 1.88 -11.48 4.33
N LYS A 90 0.88 -10.67 3.95
CA LYS A 90 -0.51 -11.11 3.71
C LYS A 90 -0.66 -12.30 2.77
N LEU A 91 0.25 -12.45 1.81
CA LEU A 91 0.34 -13.60 0.92
C LEU A 91 0.44 -14.94 1.69
N LEU A 92 1.08 -14.96 2.86
CA LEU A 92 1.30 -16.17 3.64
C LEU A 92 -0.01 -16.79 4.13
N TRP A 93 -1.05 -16.00 4.36
CA TRP A 93 -2.36 -16.50 4.80
C TRP A 93 -3.50 -16.23 3.81
N ALA A 94 -3.26 -15.53 2.70
CA ALA A 94 -4.27 -15.33 1.66
C ALA A 94 -4.92 -16.64 1.17
N PRO A 95 -4.16 -17.72 0.87
CA PRO A 95 -4.76 -19.01 0.48
C PRO A 95 -5.71 -19.60 1.54
N ILE A 96 -5.45 -19.34 2.81
CA ILE A 96 -6.29 -19.83 3.93
C ILE A 96 -7.61 -19.06 3.94
N VAL A 97 -7.55 -17.75 3.74
CA VAL A 97 -8.74 -16.88 3.66
C VAL A 97 -9.63 -17.27 2.47
N ASP A 98 -9.04 -17.67 1.36
CA ASP A 98 -9.79 -18.06 0.16
C ASP A 98 -10.44 -19.46 0.24
N SER A 99 -9.86 -20.36 1.03
CA SER A 99 -10.27 -21.78 1.08
C SER A 99 -11.14 -22.16 2.27
N LEU A 100 -10.93 -21.55 3.44
CA LEU A 100 -11.72 -21.83 4.63
C LEU A 100 -12.94 -20.90 4.68
N TYR A 101 -14.15 -21.43 4.57
CA TYR A 101 -15.35 -20.61 4.68
C TYR A 101 -16.58 -21.39 5.15
N VAL A 102 -17.55 -20.68 5.71
CA VAL A 102 -18.83 -21.25 6.13
C VAL A 102 -19.83 -21.09 4.98
N ARG A 103 -20.16 -22.22 4.31
CA ARG A 103 -21.09 -22.24 3.16
C ARG A 103 -22.40 -21.49 3.42
N ARG A 104 -23.01 -21.66 4.61
CA ARG A 104 -24.28 -21.01 4.96
C ARG A 104 -24.21 -19.48 5.07
N PHE A 105 -23.03 -18.92 5.35
CA PHE A 105 -22.84 -17.49 5.57
C PHE A 105 -22.26 -16.77 4.34
N GLY A 106 -21.77 -17.53 3.36
CA GLY A 106 -21.09 -17.05 2.17
C GLY A 106 -19.56 -17.05 2.31
N ARG A 107 -18.85 -17.26 1.20
CA ARG A 107 -17.38 -17.40 1.17
C ARG A 107 -16.69 -16.14 1.69
N ARG A 108 -17.06 -14.98 1.16
CA ARG A 108 -16.39 -13.70 1.46
C ARG A 108 -16.82 -13.14 2.81
N LYS A 109 -18.09 -13.27 3.15
CA LYS A 109 -18.61 -12.85 4.46
C LYS A 109 -18.00 -13.59 5.64
N SER A 110 -17.67 -14.87 5.46
CA SER A 110 -17.07 -15.72 6.50
C SER A 110 -15.78 -15.13 7.08
N TRP A 111 -15.04 -14.34 6.31
CA TRP A 111 -13.84 -13.63 6.78
C TRP A 111 -14.09 -12.15 7.03
N LEU A 112 -14.80 -11.47 6.13
CA LEU A 112 -15.00 -10.02 6.24
C LEU A 112 -15.65 -9.63 7.57
N VAL A 113 -16.75 -10.29 7.92
CA VAL A 113 -17.59 -9.89 9.07
C VAL A 113 -16.85 -10.10 10.40
N PRO A 114 -16.27 -11.28 10.71
CA PRO A 114 -15.51 -11.47 11.95
C PRO A 114 -14.31 -10.52 12.05
N VAL A 115 -13.55 -10.35 10.97
CA VAL A 115 -12.35 -9.51 10.98
C VAL A 115 -12.68 -8.04 11.19
N GLN A 116 -13.73 -7.51 10.54
CA GLN A 116 -14.13 -6.12 10.76
C GLN A 116 -14.70 -5.88 12.17
N TYR A 117 -15.43 -6.84 12.75
CA TYR A 117 -15.84 -6.75 14.16
C TYR A 117 -14.64 -6.77 15.10
N LEU A 118 -13.67 -7.67 14.87
CA LEU A 118 -12.43 -7.70 15.64
C LEU A 118 -11.66 -6.40 15.51
N LEU A 119 -11.58 -5.82 14.30
CA LEU A 119 -10.92 -4.55 14.06
C LEU A 119 -11.61 -3.40 14.81
N GLY A 120 -12.95 -3.32 14.74
CA GLY A 120 -13.73 -2.33 15.48
C GLY A 120 -13.60 -2.48 16.99
N ALA A 121 -13.72 -3.71 17.51
CA ALA A 121 -13.52 -4.01 18.92
C ALA A 121 -12.09 -3.67 19.38
N PHE A 122 -11.08 -3.98 18.57
CA PHE A 122 -9.70 -3.67 18.88
C PHE A 122 -9.45 -2.15 18.91
N MET A 123 -10.00 -1.39 17.95
CA MET A 123 -9.97 0.08 17.99
C MET A 123 -10.65 0.64 19.25
N LEU A 124 -11.79 0.09 19.67
CA LEU A 124 -12.45 0.47 20.92
C LEU A 124 -11.56 0.16 22.14
N LEU A 125 -10.92 -1.00 22.18
CA LEU A 125 -9.98 -1.36 23.27
C LEU A 125 -8.78 -0.41 23.31
N LEU A 126 -8.20 -0.09 22.15
CA LEU A 126 -7.12 0.89 22.05
C LEU A 126 -7.58 2.26 22.54
N SER A 127 -8.79 2.70 22.18
CA SER A 127 -9.32 4.01 22.58
C SER A 127 -9.29 4.25 24.09
N LEU A 128 -9.42 3.19 24.90
CA LEU A 128 -9.43 3.28 26.36
C LEU A 128 -8.04 3.46 26.99
N HIS A 129 -6.97 3.04 26.30
CA HIS A 129 -5.64 2.90 26.91
C HIS A 129 -4.49 3.51 26.10
N VAL A 130 -4.75 3.96 24.85
CA VAL A 130 -3.68 4.33 23.91
C VAL A 130 -2.81 5.48 24.43
N ASP A 131 -3.40 6.47 25.12
CA ASP A 131 -2.66 7.62 25.67
C ASP A 131 -1.62 7.19 26.71
N ARG A 132 -1.89 6.12 27.47
CA ARG A 132 -0.95 5.57 28.44
C ARG A 132 0.28 4.98 27.78
N TRP A 133 0.13 4.39 26.59
CA TRP A 133 1.22 3.71 25.89
C TRP A 133 2.01 4.62 24.95
N LEU A 134 1.36 5.63 24.40
CA LEU A 134 1.95 6.64 23.54
C LEU A 134 2.85 7.64 24.28
N GLY A 135 2.88 7.58 25.60
CA GLY A 135 3.66 8.49 26.44
C GLY A 135 3.04 9.88 26.57
N GLY A 136 3.49 10.62 27.58
CA GLY A 136 2.97 11.94 27.93
C GLY A 136 3.21 12.28 29.39
N ASN A 137 3.22 13.57 29.74
CA ASN A 137 3.41 14.07 31.11
C ASN A 137 4.65 13.50 31.84
N GLY A 138 5.77 13.34 31.12
CA GLY A 138 7.03 12.84 31.67
C GLY A 138 7.22 11.32 31.62
N VAL A 139 6.28 10.56 31.03
CA VAL A 139 6.39 9.11 30.83
C VAL A 139 6.79 8.78 29.39
N ASP A 140 7.85 8.00 29.23
CA ASP A 140 8.34 7.52 27.94
C ASP A 140 7.30 6.63 27.21
N PRO A 141 7.20 6.70 25.87
CA PRO A 141 6.34 5.82 25.11
C PRO A 141 6.80 4.35 25.20
N ASN A 142 5.85 3.43 25.41
CA ASN A 142 6.10 2.00 25.32
C ASN A 142 5.97 1.54 23.86
N VAL A 143 7.01 1.85 23.09
CA VAL A 143 7.09 1.56 21.66
C VAL A 143 6.94 0.06 21.35
N PRO A 144 7.59 -0.89 22.06
CA PRO A 144 7.39 -2.33 21.78
C PRO A 144 5.93 -2.77 21.88
N LEU A 145 5.22 -2.33 22.92
CA LEU A 145 3.79 -2.65 23.08
C LEU A 145 2.95 -1.99 21.99
N LEU A 146 3.24 -0.74 21.65
CA LEU A 146 2.54 -0.02 20.57
C LEU A 146 2.74 -0.72 19.23
N THR A 147 3.96 -1.16 18.92
CA THR A 147 4.29 -1.96 17.74
C THR A 147 3.48 -3.24 17.70
N LEU A 148 3.42 -4.01 18.79
CA LEU A 148 2.63 -5.25 18.86
C LEU A 148 1.14 -4.99 18.61
N LEU A 149 0.58 -3.96 19.26
CA LEU A 149 -0.83 -3.63 19.12
C LEU A 149 -1.17 -3.20 17.70
N PHE A 150 -0.38 -2.31 17.10
CA PHE A 150 -0.60 -1.87 15.73
C PHE A 150 -0.28 -2.97 14.71
N PHE A 151 0.65 -3.89 15.00
CA PHE A 151 0.88 -5.09 14.20
C PHE A 151 -0.38 -5.96 14.15
N LEU A 152 -1.03 -6.21 15.30
CA LEU A 152 -2.28 -6.97 15.36
C LEU A 152 -3.43 -6.26 14.63
N LEU A 153 -3.56 -4.94 14.81
CA LEU A 153 -4.54 -4.14 14.07
C LEU A 153 -4.32 -4.23 12.56
N ASN A 154 -3.07 -4.13 12.09
CA ASN A 154 -2.72 -4.22 10.67
C ASN A 154 -2.86 -5.64 10.12
N PHE A 155 -2.64 -6.67 10.94
CA PHE A 155 -2.91 -8.06 10.57
C PHE A 155 -4.39 -8.28 10.28
N LEU A 156 -5.28 -7.73 11.11
CA LEU A 156 -6.71 -7.73 10.86
C LEU A 156 -7.05 -6.92 9.59
N ALA A 157 -6.51 -5.71 9.44
CA ALA A 157 -6.75 -4.88 8.26
C ALA A 157 -6.26 -5.54 6.95
N ALA A 158 -5.11 -6.21 6.96
CA ALA A 158 -4.59 -6.96 5.83
C ALA A 158 -5.43 -8.21 5.52
N THR A 159 -6.02 -8.84 6.52
CA THR A 159 -6.97 -9.95 6.30
C THR A 159 -8.29 -9.46 5.71
N GLN A 160 -8.76 -8.29 6.15
CA GLN A 160 -9.92 -7.62 5.54
C GLN A 160 -9.64 -7.29 4.06
N ASP A 161 -8.47 -6.76 3.74
CA ASP A 161 -8.04 -6.42 2.37
C ASP A 161 -8.14 -7.64 1.43
N ILE A 162 -7.61 -8.80 1.84
CA ILE A 162 -7.72 -10.05 1.07
C ILE A 162 -9.20 -10.41 0.82
N ALA A 163 -10.04 -10.33 1.85
CA ALA A 163 -11.45 -10.68 1.74
C ALA A 163 -12.23 -9.70 0.83
N VAL A 164 -11.97 -8.39 0.93
CA VAL A 164 -12.62 -7.36 0.11
C VAL A 164 -12.16 -7.44 -1.34
N ASP A 165 -10.86 -7.63 -1.60
CA ASP A 165 -10.31 -7.79 -2.94
C ASP A 165 -10.90 -9.03 -3.63
N GLY A 166 -10.98 -10.16 -2.92
CA GLY A 166 -11.65 -11.35 -3.43
C GLY A 166 -13.15 -11.15 -3.65
N TRP A 167 -13.81 -10.32 -2.85
CA TRP A 167 -15.24 -10.00 -3.02
C TRP A 167 -15.49 -9.04 -4.18
N ALA A 168 -14.57 -8.12 -4.47
CA ALA A 168 -14.70 -7.16 -5.57
C ALA A 168 -14.78 -7.86 -6.94
N LEU A 169 -14.05 -8.97 -7.11
CA LEU A 169 -14.07 -9.77 -8.34
C LEU A 169 -15.40 -10.49 -8.58
N THR A 170 -16.08 -10.92 -7.51
CA THR A 170 -17.37 -11.62 -7.63
C THR A 170 -18.57 -10.67 -7.58
N MET A 171 -18.43 -9.49 -6.96
CA MET A 171 -19.53 -8.53 -6.79
C MET A 171 -19.79 -7.65 -8.02
N LEU A 172 -18.83 -7.51 -8.93
CA LEU A 172 -18.94 -6.71 -10.15
C LEU A 172 -19.23 -7.57 -11.37
N LYS A 173 -19.98 -7.05 -12.34
CA LYS A 173 -20.16 -7.70 -13.64
C LYS A 173 -18.82 -7.83 -14.37
N ARG A 174 -18.67 -8.85 -15.23
CA ARG A 174 -17.46 -9.09 -16.06
C ARG A 174 -16.88 -7.83 -16.70
N CYS A 175 -17.73 -7.04 -17.36
CA CYS A 175 -17.34 -5.82 -18.07
C CYS A 175 -16.87 -4.70 -17.13
N ASN A 176 -17.19 -4.79 -15.84
CA ASN A 176 -16.89 -3.80 -14.81
C ASN A 176 -15.84 -4.27 -13.80
N VAL A 177 -15.30 -5.48 -13.90
CA VAL A 177 -14.25 -5.99 -12.98
C VAL A 177 -13.01 -5.09 -12.99
N GLY A 178 -12.72 -4.41 -14.11
CA GLY A 178 -11.67 -3.39 -14.19
C GLY A 178 -11.85 -2.21 -13.23
N TYR A 179 -13.08 -1.93 -12.75
CA TYR A 179 -13.32 -0.91 -11.73
C TYR A 179 -12.95 -1.37 -10.31
N ALA A 180 -12.74 -2.67 -10.06
CA ALA A 180 -12.34 -3.17 -8.73
C ALA A 180 -11.03 -2.52 -8.25
N SER A 181 -10.00 -2.51 -9.11
CA SER A 181 -8.70 -1.89 -8.80
C SER A 181 -8.81 -0.38 -8.59
N THR A 182 -9.73 0.28 -9.31
CA THR A 182 -10.01 1.71 -9.16
C THR A 182 -10.70 1.97 -7.81
N CYS A 183 -11.69 1.15 -7.43
CA CYS A 183 -12.36 1.26 -6.14
C CYS A 183 -11.38 1.04 -4.98
N ASN A 184 -10.49 0.06 -5.10
CA ASN A 184 -9.42 -0.22 -4.15
C ASN A 184 -8.52 1.01 -3.97
N SER A 185 -7.95 1.50 -5.07
CA SER A 185 -7.00 2.62 -5.05
C SER A 185 -7.65 3.90 -4.50
N VAL A 186 -8.81 4.30 -5.03
CA VAL A 186 -9.50 5.52 -4.61
C VAL A 186 -10.01 5.41 -3.18
N GLY A 187 -10.62 4.28 -2.81
CA GLY A 187 -11.17 4.05 -1.48
C GLY A 187 -10.09 4.03 -0.42
N GLN A 188 -9.02 3.25 -0.60
CA GLN A 188 -7.91 3.21 0.35
C GLN A 188 -7.21 4.56 0.49
N THR A 189 -6.97 5.30 -0.61
CA THR A 189 -6.41 6.66 -0.54
C THR A 189 -7.30 7.60 0.25
N ALA A 190 -8.61 7.57 0.05
CA ALA A 190 -9.55 8.40 0.79
C ALA A 190 -9.57 8.05 2.29
N GLY A 191 -9.57 6.75 2.63
CA GLY A 191 -9.43 6.30 4.01
C GLY A 191 -8.09 6.69 4.62
N TYR A 192 -6.98 6.53 3.90
CA TYR A 192 -5.65 6.93 4.35
C TYR A 192 -5.62 8.42 4.67
N PHE A 193 -6.18 9.26 3.79
CA PHE A 193 -6.27 10.69 4.01
C PHE A 193 -7.04 11.06 5.28
N LEU A 194 -8.17 10.40 5.53
CA LEU A 194 -8.96 10.58 6.75
C LEU A 194 -8.21 10.10 8.01
N GLY A 195 -7.53 8.95 7.91
CA GLY A 195 -6.77 8.32 9.00
C GLY A 195 -5.46 9.03 9.36
N TYR A 196 -4.88 9.75 8.40
CA TYR A 196 -3.58 10.41 8.56
C TYR A 196 -3.71 11.93 8.60
N VAL A 197 -4.09 12.55 7.47
CA VAL A 197 -3.99 14.00 7.30
C VAL A 197 -5.06 14.73 8.11
N VAL A 198 -6.32 14.29 7.97
CA VAL A 198 -7.43 14.89 8.72
C VAL A 198 -7.26 14.66 10.21
N PHE A 199 -6.83 13.45 10.59
CA PHE A 199 -6.54 13.13 11.99
C PHE A 199 -5.43 14.02 12.58
N ILE A 200 -4.25 14.13 11.94
CA ILE A 200 -3.14 14.95 12.45
C ILE A 200 -3.53 16.45 12.49
N ALA A 201 -4.27 16.94 11.49
CA ALA A 201 -4.76 18.31 11.50
C ALA A 201 -5.71 18.58 12.68
N LEU A 202 -6.67 17.68 12.95
CA LEU A 202 -7.63 17.84 14.05
C LEU A 202 -7.06 17.53 15.43
N GLU A 203 -5.96 16.77 15.52
CA GLU A 203 -5.23 16.50 16.76
C GLU A 203 -4.25 17.63 17.10
N SER A 204 -3.76 18.38 16.12
CA SER A 204 -2.89 19.54 16.36
C SER A 204 -3.66 20.71 16.96
N LYS A 205 -3.25 21.13 18.17
CA LYS A 205 -3.76 22.34 18.83
C LYS A 205 -3.52 23.60 17.99
N ASP A 206 -2.35 23.68 17.35
CA ASP A 206 -1.92 24.88 16.62
C ASP A 206 -2.76 25.03 15.34
N PHE A 207 -3.02 23.92 14.65
CA PHE A 207 -3.92 23.91 13.50
C PHE A 207 -5.35 24.31 13.90
N CYS A 208 -5.89 23.69 14.95
CA CYS A 208 -7.25 23.96 15.40
C CYS A 208 -7.44 25.42 15.84
N ASN A 209 -6.48 25.97 16.60
CA ASN A 209 -6.54 27.35 17.08
C ASN A 209 -6.33 28.38 15.97
N THR A 210 -5.61 28.03 14.90
CA THR A 210 -5.35 28.93 13.77
C THR A 210 -6.50 28.94 12.75
N TYR A 211 -7.08 27.77 12.44
CA TYR A 211 -7.98 27.62 11.30
C TYR A 211 -9.43 27.28 11.66
N LEU A 212 -9.71 26.75 12.86
CA LEU A 212 -11.00 26.14 13.17
C LEU A 212 -11.67 26.65 14.45
N ARG A 213 -10.96 27.34 15.34
CA ARG A 213 -11.50 27.86 16.62
C ARG A 213 -11.37 29.37 16.71
N ASP A 214 -12.38 29.98 17.32
CA ASP A 214 -12.35 31.39 17.71
C ASP A 214 -11.63 31.61 19.06
N VAL A 215 -11.67 30.61 19.95
CA VAL A 215 -11.03 30.65 21.28
C VAL A 215 -9.91 29.59 21.36
N PRO A 216 -8.65 29.99 21.66
CA PRO A 216 -7.53 29.05 21.75
C PRO A 216 -7.68 28.07 22.92
N LEU A 217 -7.40 26.78 22.67
CA LEU A 217 -7.34 25.73 23.67
C LEU A 217 -6.03 24.95 23.57
N GLU A 218 -5.62 24.28 24.65
CA GLU A 218 -4.33 23.58 24.70
C GLU A 218 -4.33 22.19 24.03
N GLU A 219 -5.51 21.65 23.69
CA GLU A 219 -5.68 20.36 23.02
C GLU A 219 -6.26 20.50 21.61
N GLY A 220 -5.98 19.55 20.72
CA GLY A 220 -6.68 19.44 19.44
C GLY A 220 -8.19 19.23 19.59
N MET A 221 -8.96 19.35 18.51
CA MET A 221 -10.39 19.02 18.54
C MET A 221 -10.64 17.54 18.78
N ILE A 222 -9.79 16.69 18.18
CA ILE A 222 -9.90 15.25 18.25
C ILE A 222 -8.62 14.68 18.83
N THR A 223 -8.74 13.93 19.92
CA THR A 223 -7.63 13.14 20.46
C THR A 223 -7.60 11.76 19.82
N LEU A 224 -6.45 11.08 19.86
CA LEU A 224 -6.34 9.73 19.34
C LEU A 224 -7.36 8.74 19.95
N PRO A 225 -7.62 8.74 21.28
CA PRO A 225 -8.72 7.98 21.87
C PRO A 225 -10.08 8.24 21.21
N ARG A 226 -10.46 9.51 21.04
CA ARG A 226 -11.76 9.89 20.46
C ARG A 226 -11.84 9.43 18.99
N PHE A 227 -10.75 9.56 18.25
CA PHE A 227 -10.66 9.09 16.86
C PHE A 227 -10.86 7.57 16.76
N LEU A 228 -10.12 6.80 17.58
CA LEU A 228 -10.22 5.34 17.65
C LEU A 228 -11.62 4.88 18.08
N TRP A 229 -12.22 5.57 19.05
CA TRP A 229 -13.57 5.27 19.51
C TRP A 229 -14.60 5.45 18.40
N PHE A 230 -14.56 6.60 17.71
CA PHE A 230 -15.47 6.90 16.60
C PHE A 230 -15.37 5.88 15.47
N TRP A 231 -14.14 5.59 15.02
CA TRP A 231 -13.93 4.61 13.96
C TRP A 231 -14.24 3.19 14.41
N GLY A 232 -13.93 2.82 15.66
CA GLY A 232 -14.30 1.54 16.25
C GLY A 232 -15.81 1.28 16.19
N ILE A 233 -16.63 2.26 16.58
CA ILE A 233 -18.10 2.19 16.42
C ILE A 233 -18.48 2.12 14.95
N THR A 234 -17.87 2.95 14.11
CA THR A 234 -18.17 2.99 12.66
C THR A 234 -17.92 1.64 12.02
N PHE A 235 -16.82 0.95 12.36
CA PHE A 235 -16.53 -0.42 11.90
C PHE A 235 -17.60 -1.40 12.37
N VAL A 236 -17.98 -1.39 13.65
CA VAL A 236 -19.03 -2.28 14.17
C VAL A 236 -20.35 -2.06 13.43
N VAL A 237 -20.81 -0.81 13.32
CA VAL A 237 -22.07 -0.45 12.64
C VAL A 237 -22.02 -0.82 11.16
N ALA A 238 -20.96 -0.42 10.45
CA ALA A 238 -20.77 -0.75 9.03
C ALA A 238 -20.81 -2.26 8.80
N THR A 239 -20.11 -3.02 9.64
CA THR A 239 -20.05 -4.48 9.56
C THR A 239 -21.43 -5.09 9.78
N THR A 240 -22.19 -4.62 10.77
CA THR A 240 -23.56 -5.08 11.01
C THR A 240 -24.47 -4.80 9.82
N LEU A 241 -24.36 -3.61 9.22
CA LEU A 241 -25.13 -3.26 8.02
C LEU A 241 -24.79 -4.17 6.84
N VAL A 242 -23.50 -4.41 6.58
CA VAL A 242 -23.05 -5.32 5.50
C VAL A 242 -23.50 -6.77 5.77
N ALA A 243 -23.38 -7.24 7.01
CA ALA A 243 -23.77 -8.58 7.40
C ALA A 243 -25.28 -8.83 7.17
N ILE A 244 -26.13 -7.86 7.50
CA ILE A 244 -27.59 -7.96 7.39
C ILE A 244 -28.08 -7.72 5.95
N PHE A 245 -27.68 -6.61 5.33
CA PHE A 245 -28.32 -6.13 4.09
C PHE A 245 -27.74 -6.69 2.80
N LYS A 246 -26.45 -7.00 2.77
CA LYS A 246 -25.81 -7.53 1.56
C LYS A 246 -25.85 -9.04 1.62
N LYS A 247 -26.72 -9.73 0.89
CA LYS A 247 -26.65 -11.21 0.79
C LYS A 247 -25.59 -11.62 -0.22
N GLU A 248 -24.88 -12.71 0.08
CA GLU A 248 -24.05 -13.44 -0.89
C GLU A 248 -25.01 -14.46 -1.51
N ASN A 249 -25.33 -14.32 -2.81
CA ASN A 249 -26.34 -15.15 -3.46
C ASN A 249 -25.63 -16.36 -4.06
N ASP A 250 -25.58 -17.48 -3.33
CA ASP A 250 -24.92 -18.71 -3.76
C ASP A 250 -25.35 -19.20 -5.16
N ILE A 251 -26.53 -18.83 -5.68
CA ILE A 251 -27.11 -19.34 -6.94
C ILE A 251 -26.86 -18.41 -8.15
N GLU A 252 -26.86 -17.09 -7.97
CA GLU A 252 -26.44 -16.15 -9.04
C GLU A 252 -24.92 -16.08 -9.13
N ASP A 253 -24.24 -16.15 -7.98
CA ASP A 253 -22.80 -16.29 -7.92
C ASP A 253 -22.40 -17.69 -8.42
N ALA A 254 -23.13 -18.79 -8.19
CA ALA A 254 -22.78 -20.08 -8.81
C ALA A 254 -22.86 -20.10 -10.34
N HIS A 255 -23.71 -19.29 -11.00
CA HIS A 255 -23.73 -19.19 -12.47
C HIS A 255 -22.72 -18.17 -13.04
N MET A 256 -22.13 -17.32 -12.19
CA MET A 256 -21.02 -16.42 -12.51
C MET A 256 -19.67 -17.05 -12.18
N ASP A 257 -19.55 -17.67 -11.00
CA ASP A 257 -18.51 -18.62 -10.60
C ASP A 257 -18.47 -19.76 -11.62
N ALA A 258 -19.55 -20.48 -11.98
CA ALA A 258 -19.51 -21.51 -13.04
C ALA A 258 -18.99 -21.03 -14.40
N ARG A 259 -19.08 -19.72 -14.69
CA ARG A 259 -18.55 -19.12 -15.93
C ARG A 259 -17.09 -18.67 -15.80
N TYR A 260 -16.59 -18.43 -14.59
CA TYR A 260 -15.18 -18.14 -14.26
C TYR A 260 -14.40 -19.35 -13.72
N THR A 261 -15.08 -20.40 -13.25
CA THR A 261 -14.52 -21.62 -12.69
C THR A 261 -14.16 -22.59 -13.80
N GLU A 262 -13.02 -22.33 -14.44
CA GLU A 262 -11.98 -23.37 -14.39
C GLU A 262 -11.02 -23.15 -13.20
N GLU A 263 -11.31 -22.22 -12.29
CA GLU A 263 -10.88 -22.35 -10.89
C GLU A 263 -11.47 -23.65 -10.33
N HIS A 264 -10.68 -24.72 -10.31
CA HIS A 264 -10.89 -25.79 -9.34
C HIS A 264 -11.05 -25.12 -7.96
N GLU A 265 -11.95 -25.61 -7.09
CA GLU A 265 -11.88 -25.28 -5.66
C GLU A 265 -10.50 -25.77 -5.17
N LEU A 266 -9.48 -24.92 -5.34
CA LEU A 266 -8.10 -25.29 -5.13
C LEU A 266 -7.99 -25.60 -3.65
N ASN A 267 -7.60 -26.83 -3.36
CA ASN A 267 -7.35 -27.24 -1.99
C ASN A 267 -6.25 -26.33 -1.41
N ILE A 268 -6.20 -26.10 -0.09
CA ILE A 268 -5.19 -25.21 0.55
C ILE A 268 -3.79 -25.52 0.00
N HIS A 269 -3.47 -26.81 -0.08
CA HIS A 269 -2.21 -27.31 -0.61
C HIS A 269 -1.97 -26.91 -2.08
N GLU A 270 -3.00 -26.94 -2.93
CA GLU A 270 -2.90 -26.57 -4.34
C GLU A 270 -2.67 -25.07 -4.50
N SER A 271 -3.34 -24.23 -3.70
CA SER A 271 -3.13 -22.78 -3.68
C SER A 271 -1.70 -22.42 -3.26
N TYR A 272 -1.16 -23.07 -2.20
CA TYR A 272 0.25 -22.89 -1.82
C TYR A 272 1.21 -23.44 -2.87
N LYS A 273 0.86 -24.55 -3.54
CA LYS A 273 1.68 -25.10 -4.63
C LYS A 273 1.79 -24.13 -5.80
N ILE A 274 0.68 -23.48 -6.19
CA ILE A 274 0.70 -22.46 -7.26
C ILE A 274 1.59 -21.28 -6.86
N LEU A 275 1.47 -20.77 -5.62
CA LEU A 275 2.36 -19.72 -5.11
C LEU A 275 3.83 -20.13 -5.16
N TRP A 276 4.13 -21.37 -4.79
CA TRP A 276 5.48 -21.91 -4.84
C TRP A 276 6.00 -22.03 -6.28
N ASP A 277 5.15 -22.45 -7.22
CA ASP A 277 5.47 -22.53 -8.63
C ASP A 277 5.73 -21.14 -9.22
N MET A 278 4.97 -20.11 -8.83
CA MET A 278 5.23 -18.71 -9.18
C MET A 278 6.64 -18.26 -8.74
N VAL A 279 6.99 -18.51 -7.47
CA VAL A 279 8.30 -18.12 -6.90
C VAL A 279 9.47 -18.81 -7.61
N ARG A 280 9.25 -19.98 -8.21
CA ARG A 280 10.27 -20.71 -8.99
C ARG A 280 10.47 -20.19 -10.40
N MET A 281 9.55 -19.37 -10.92
CA MET A 281 9.66 -18.84 -12.28
C MET A 281 10.77 -17.78 -12.36
N ARG A 282 11.72 -17.97 -13.29
CA ARG A 282 12.86 -17.06 -13.46
C ARG A 282 12.47 -15.59 -13.74
N PRO A 283 11.47 -15.27 -14.59
CA PRO A 283 11.02 -13.89 -14.77
C PRO A 283 10.49 -13.27 -13.47
N VAL A 284 9.77 -14.05 -12.67
CA VAL A 284 9.21 -13.64 -11.38
C VAL A 284 10.32 -13.39 -10.36
N GLN A 285 11.35 -14.25 -10.30
CA GLN A 285 12.50 -14.06 -9.41
C GLN A 285 13.28 -12.78 -9.73
N ILE A 286 13.51 -12.50 -11.02
CA ILE A 286 14.18 -11.27 -11.44
C ILE A 286 13.31 -10.06 -11.07
N LEU A 287 11.99 -10.11 -11.33
CA LEU A 287 11.07 -9.04 -10.97
C LEU A 287 11.03 -8.84 -9.45
N ALA A 288 10.98 -9.91 -8.66
CA ALA A 288 11.01 -9.85 -7.20
C ALA A 288 12.29 -9.19 -6.70
N ALA A 289 13.46 -9.56 -7.23
CA ALA A 289 14.72 -8.91 -6.89
C ALA A 289 14.70 -7.41 -7.19
N ILE A 290 14.13 -7.00 -8.33
CA ILE A 290 13.98 -5.58 -8.71
C ILE A 290 13.07 -4.85 -7.71
N LEU A 291 11.89 -5.41 -7.40
CA LEU A 291 10.91 -4.80 -6.50
C LEU A 291 11.45 -4.68 -5.06
N LEU A 292 12.21 -5.68 -4.61
CA LEU A 292 12.79 -5.70 -3.27
C LEU A 292 13.96 -4.73 -3.10
N THR A 293 14.64 -4.33 -4.18
CA THR A 293 15.88 -3.53 -4.10
C THR A 293 15.72 -2.08 -4.54
N VAL A 294 14.80 -1.79 -5.47
CA VAL A 294 14.65 -0.43 -6.05
C VAL A 294 14.38 0.65 -5.00
N LYS A 295 13.57 0.34 -3.97
CA LYS A 295 13.15 1.31 -2.96
C LYS A 295 14.24 1.64 -1.93
N VAL A 296 15.32 0.86 -1.85
CA VAL A 296 16.52 1.22 -1.07
C VAL A 296 17.06 2.59 -1.50
N THR A 297 16.96 2.90 -2.80
CA THR A 297 17.33 4.21 -3.38
C THR A 297 16.64 5.40 -2.72
N PHE A 298 15.40 5.20 -2.25
CA PHE A 298 14.53 6.27 -1.77
C PHE A 298 14.25 6.16 -0.27
N ALA A 299 14.76 5.13 0.40
CA ALA A 299 14.39 4.78 1.77
C ALA A 299 14.70 5.92 2.77
N ALA A 300 15.86 6.56 2.69
CA ALA A 300 16.19 7.74 3.50
C ALA A 300 15.18 8.90 3.28
N SER A 301 14.83 9.15 2.01
CA SER A 301 13.90 10.22 1.66
C SER A 301 12.45 9.93 2.06
N ASP A 302 12.03 8.67 1.92
CA ASP A 302 10.66 8.23 2.19
C ASP A 302 10.39 8.05 3.69
N ALA A 303 11.38 7.57 4.46
CA ALA A 303 11.20 7.21 5.87
C ALA A 303 11.69 8.27 6.87
N VAL A 304 12.75 9.01 6.54
CA VAL A 304 13.48 9.84 7.52
C VAL A 304 13.27 11.34 7.31
N THR A 305 13.16 11.82 6.06
CA THR A 305 13.11 13.26 5.76
C THR A 305 11.99 13.99 6.50
N SER A 306 10.77 13.43 6.55
CA SER A 306 9.66 14.08 7.26
C SER A 306 9.93 14.21 8.76
N LEU A 307 10.47 13.17 9.39
CA LEU A 307 10.86 13.17 10.79
C LEU A 307 11.98 14.19 11.04
N LYS A 308 12.91 14.33 10.10
CA LYS A 308 14.01 15.29 10.22
C LYS A 308 13.58 16.75 10.10
N LEU A 309 12.56 17.02 9.28
CA LEU A 309 11.93 18.33 9.23
C LEU A 309 11.22 18.66 10.56
N ILE A 310 10.63 17.67 11.24
CA ILE A 310 10.06 17.85 12.58
C ILE A 310 11.16 18.18 13.59
N ASP A 311 12.27 17.43 13.60
CA ASP A 311 13.43 17.71 14.46
C ASP A 311 14.02 19.10 14.23
N ALA A 312 13.97 19.59 12.99
CA ALA A 312 14.42 20.92 12.62
C ALA A 312 13.43 22.04 13.01
N GLY A 313 12.26 21.71 13.56
CA GLY A 313 11.27 22.65 14.08
C GLY A 313 10.07 22.92 13.16
N VAL A 314 9.88 22.15 12.08
CA VAL A 314 8.66 22.26 11.26
C VAL A 314 7.48 21.63 12.01
N PRO A 315 6.37 22.35 12.21
CA PRO A 315 5.18 21.79 12.87
C PRO A 315 4.60 20.58 12.10
N LYS A 316 4.20 19.54 12.85
CA LYS A 316 3.68 18.29 12.28
C LYS A 316 2.42 18.48 11.42
N ASP A 317 1.56 19.43 11.77
CA ASP A 317 0.36 19.75 10.99
C ASP A 317 0.74 20.36 9.65
N LYS A 318 1.73 21.27 9.60
CA LYS A 318 2.23 21.84 8.34
C LYS A 318 2.77 20.75 7.41
N LEU A 319 3.44 19.73 7.95
CA LEU A 319 3.88 18.56 7.19
C LEU A 319 2.73 17.67 6.72
N ALA A 320 1.73 17.42 7.58
CA ALA A 320 0.54 16.65 7.19
C ALA A 320 -0.25 17.35 6.08
N LEU A 321 -0.33 18.69 6.12
CA LEU A 321 -0.97 19.50 5.09
C LEU A 321 -0.23 19.44 3.73
N LEU A 322 1.05 19.05 3.68
CA LEU A 322 1.75 18.78 2.42
C LEU A 322 1.06 17.67 1.60
N ALA A 323 0.31 16.79 2.26
CA ALA A 323 -0.43 15.72 1.60
C ALA A 323 -1.76 16.20 0.98
N ILE A 324 -2.31 17.36 1.36
CA ILE A 324 -3.59 17.85 0.79
C ILE A 324 -3.48 18.13 -0.71
N PRO A 325 -2.47 18.88 -1.22
CA PRO A 325 -2.30 19.07 -2.66
C PRO A 325 -2.03 17.76 -3.42
N LEU A 326 -1.66 16.69 -2.72
CA LEU A 326 -1.39 15.40 -3.33
C LEU A 326 -2.63 14.58 -3.64
N ILE A 327 -3.76 14.79 -2.95
CA ILE A 327 -4.96 13.98 -3.24
C ILE A 327 -5.45 14.20 -4.67
N PRO A 328 -5.63 15.47 -5.14
CA PRO A 328 -6.00 15.68 -6.54
C PRO A 328 -4.95 15.11 -7.49
N LEU A 329 -3.66 15.23 -7.13
CA LEU A 329 -2.58 14.65 -7.91
C LEU A 329 -2.70 13.11 -8.01
N GLN A 330 -2.98 12.41 -6.91
CA GLN A 330 -3.16 10.96 -6.87
C GLN A 330 -4.36 10.49 -7.69
N LEU A 331 -5.42 11.30 -7.78
CA LEU A 331 -6.61 10.96 -8.55
C LEU A 331 -6.43 11.28 -10.05
N ILE A 332 -5.75 12.38 -10.38
CA ILE A 332 -5.60 12.87 -11.76
C ILE A 332 -4.41 12.19 -12.46
N LEU A 333 -3.31 11.95 -11.75
CA LEU A 333 -2.07 11.47 -12.36
C LEU A 333 -2.22 10.09 -13.03
N PRO A 334 -2.92 9.09 -12.45
CA PRO A 334 -3.19 7.84 -13.16
C PRO A 334 -3.95 8.02 -14.47
N LEU A 335 -4.85 9.01 -14.55
CA LEU A 335 -5.59 9.33 -15.78
C LEU A 335 -4.68 9.99 -16.82
N ALA A 336 -3.80 10.90 -16.38
CA ALA A 336 -2.86 11.62 -17.24
C ALA A 336 -1.76 10.70 -17.79
N VAL A 337 -1.19 9.87 -16.92
CA VAL A 337 -0.09 8.93 -17.23
C VAL A 337 -0.64 7.64 -17.87
N GLY A 338 -1.93 7.36 -17.71
CA GLY A 338 -2.61 6.18 -18.24
C GLY A 338 -2.39 5.96 -19.74
N ARG A 339 -2.36 7.03 -20.55
CA ARG A 339 -2.07 6.92 -21.99
C ARG A 339 -0.68 6.37 -22.29
N TYR A 340 0.28 6.62 -21.41
CA TYR A 340 1.67 6.17 -21.54
C TYR A 340 1.90 4.79 -20.90
N THR A 341 1.13 4.44 -19.87
CA THR A 341 1.25 3.15 -19.17
C THR A 341 0.36 2.05 -19.75
N ASN A 342 -0.72 2.39 -20.46
CA ASN A 342 -1.57 1.41 -21.14
C ASN A 342 -0.97 0.91 -22.46
N GLY A 343 0.19 1.45 -22.86
CA GLY A 343 0.93 1.01 -24.04
C GLY A 343 1.65 -0.34 -23.84
N PRO A 344 2.36 -0.84 -24.85
CA PRO A 344 3.08 -2.11 -24.77
C PRO A 344 4.24 -2.07 -23.77
N ARG A 345 4.73 -0.89 -23.39
CA ARG A 345 5.97 -0.69 -22.62
C ARG A 345 5.79 0.20 -21.36
N PRO A 346 5.00 -0.23 -20.35
CA PRO A 346 4.77 0.57 -19.14
C PRO A 346 6.03 0.85 -18.31
N MET A 347 6.98 -0.08 -18.25
CA MET A 347 8.23 0.05 -17.49
C MET A 347 9.20 1.08 -18.08
N ASP A 348 8.96 1.59 -19.29
CA ASP A 348 9.72 2.73 -19.82
C ASP A 348 9.41 4.01 -19.03
N VAL A 349 8.15 4.19 -18.58
CA VAL A 349 7.76 5.29 -17.68
C VAL A 349 8.43 5.10 -16.32
N TYR A 350 8.43 3.86 -15.81
CA TYR A 350 9.09 3.48 -14.56
C TYR A 350 10.58 3.87 -14.56
N LEU A 351 11.32 3.48 -15.61
CA LEU A 351 12.74 3.77 -15.76
C LEU A 351 13.03 5.26 -15.92
N LYS A 352 12.19 6.00 -16.64
CA LYS A 352 12.35 7.46 -16.84
C LYS A 352 12.10 8.24 -15.56
N ALA A 353 11.20 7.79 -14.68
CA ALA A 353 10.87 8.50 -13.45
C ALA A 353 11.97 8.38 -12.36
N ILE A 354 12.70 7.26 -12.31
CA ILE A 354 13.75 7.00 -11.30
C ILE A 354 14.80 8.13 -11.20
N PRO A 355 15.49 8.56 -12.27
CA PRO A 355 16.54 9.57 -12.15
C PRO A 355 16.01 10.91 -11.63
N TYR A 356 14.81 11.32 -12.05
CA TYR A 356 14.20 12.55 -11.53
C TYR A 356 13.81 12.42 -10.06
N ARG A 357 13.31 11.25 -9.65
CA ARG A 357 13.03 10.97 -8.23
C ARG A 357 14.31 11.00 -7.38
N ILE A 358 15.44 10.50 -7.90
CA ILE A 358 16.75 10.56 -7.21
C ILE A 358 17.18 12.02 -7.02
N ILE A 359 17.05 12.85 -8.07
CA ILE A 359 17.35 14.29 -7.99
C ILE A 359 16.48 14.94 -6.91
N MET A 360 15.17 14.68 -6.93
CA MET A 360 14.26 15.26 -5.94
C MET A 360 14.50 14.75 -4.51
N ALA A 361 14.94 13.50 -4.34
CA ALA A 361 15.38 13.00 -3.04
C ALA A 361 16.62 13.77 -2.54
N THR A 362 17.57 14.06 -3.42
CA THR A 362 18.75 14.87 -3.08
C THR A 362 18.36 16.31 -2.72
N VAL A 363 17.41 16.90 -3.45
CA VAL A 363 16.84 18.21 -3.12
C VAL A 363 16.17 18.18 -1.75
N ALA A 364 15.40 17.14 -1.43
CA ALA A 364 14.75 16.97 -0.13
C ALA A 364 15.76 16.87 1.03
N THR A 365 16.86 16.13 0.84
CA THR A 365 17.98 16.10 1.80
C THR A 365 18.62 17.48 1.97
N GLY A 366 18.83 18.23 0.89
CA GLY A 366 19.35 19.60 0.94
C GLY A 366 18.42 20.57 1.68
N LEU A 367 17.10 20.48 1.44
CA LEU A 367 16.11 21.27 2.17
C LEU A 367 16.12 20.94 3.67
N ALA A 368 16.16 19.65 4.02
CA ALA A 368 16.28 19.23 5.43
C ALA A 368 17.54 19.82 6.09
N TYR A 369 18.67 19.86 5.40
CA TYR A 369 19.91 20.48 5.89
C TYR A 369 19.79 21.98 6.14
N VAL A 370 19.12 22.72 5.25
CA VAL A 370 18.98 24.17 5.35
C VAL A 370 17.89 24.59 6.35
N THR A 371 16.93 23.69 6.65
CA THR A 371 15.77 23.96 7.51
C THR A 371 16.11 24.63 8.85
N PRO A 372 17.07 24.11 9.65
CA PRO A 372 17.38 24.69 10.97
C PRO A 372 17.89 26.14 10.90
N TYR A 373 18.49 26.55 9.78
CA TYR A 373 19.00 27.91 9.59
C TYR A 373 17.91 28.90 9.16
N ILE A 374 16.82 28.40 8.61
CA ILE A 374 15.68 29.20 8.13
C ILE A 374 14.65 29.40 9.26
N ILE A 375 14.37 28.35 10.04
CA ILE A 375 13.38 28.42 11.11
C ILE A 375 13.96 29.19 12.29
N ARG A 376 13.42 30.38 12.57
CA ARG A 376 13.77 31.20 13.74
C ARG A 376 12.56 31.29 14.65
N GLY A 377 12.69 30.85 15.91
CA GLY A 377 11.61 30.93 16.89
C GLY A 377 10.43 29.97 16.66
N GLY A 378 10.62 28.91 15.87
CA GLY A 378 9.57 27.90 15.60
C GLY A 378 8.56 28.30 14.52
N GLU A 379 8.70 29.48 13.91
CA GLU A 379 7.88 29.91 12.79
C GLU A 379 8.51 29.50 11.46
N VAL A 380 7.70 28.88 10.58
CA VAL A 380 8.12 28.49 9.23
C VAL A 380 7.74 29.61 8.26
N PRO A 381 8.70 30.29 7.62
CA PRO A 381 8.39 31.35 6.67
C PRO A 381 7.56 30.84 5.50
N VAL A 382 6.57 31.62 5.04
CA VAL A 382 5.64 31.21 3.98
C VAL A 382 6.37 30.81 2.69
N TYR A 383 7.41 31.54 2.29
CA TYR A 383 8.20 31.21 1.10
C TYR A 383 8.85 29.82 1.21
N TYR A 384 9.35 29.48 2.40
CA TYR A 384 10.00 28.20 2.65
C TYR A 384 8.98 27.08 2.69
N TYR A 385 7.82 27.32 3.28
CA TYR A 385 6.70 26.38 3.26
C TYR A 385 6.22 26.07 1.83
N VAL A 386 6.08 27.10 0.98
CA VAL A 386 5.74 26.93 -0.44
C VAL A 386 6.81 26.13 -1.18
N LEU A 387 8.09 26.36 -0.89
CA LEU A 387 9.20 25.60 -1.46
C LEU A 387 9.13 24.11 -1.05
N LEU A 388 8.87 23.81 0.23
CA LEU A 388 8.68 22.44 0.73
C LEU A 388 7.50 21.75 0.02
N ILE A 389 6.35 22.41 -0.08
CA ILE A 389 5.17 21.89 -0.80
C ILE A 389 5.53 21.58 -2.26
N THR A 390 6.17 22.52 -2.94
CA THR A 390 6.48 22.38 -4.37
C THR A 390 7.46 21.24 -4.61
N SER A 391 8.53 21.18 -3.81
CA SER A 391 9.51 20.09 -3.88
C SER A 391 8.87 18.72 -3.61
N TYR A 392 8.05 18.63 -2.56
CA TYR A 392 7.36 17.40 -2.22
C TYR A 392 6.33 16.97 -3.27
N ALA A 393 5.56 17.91 -3.83
CA ALA A 393 4.62 17.64 -4.91
C ALA A 393 5.33 17.08 -6.15
N ILE A 394 6.46 17.66 -6.55
CA ILE A 394 7.27 17.17 -7.68
C ILE A 394 7.83 15.77 -7.39
N TYR A 395 8.35 15.53 -6.18
CA TYR A 395 8.80 14.20 -5.76
C TYR A 395 7.70 13.15 -5.89
N GLN A 396 6.48 13.50 -5.48
CA GLN A 396 5.31 12.63 -5.52
C GLN A 396 4.84 12.32 -6.95
N VAL A 397 4.95 13.26 -7.89
CA VAL A 397 4.67 12.97 -9.32
C VAL A 397 5.50 11.79 -9.81
N PHE A 398 6.80 11.76 -9.51
CA PHE A 398 7.68 10.67 -9.94
C PHE A 398 7.42 9.37 -9.17
N LEU A 399 7.16 9.45 -7.86
CA LEU A 399 6.77 8.29 -7.04
C LEU A 399 5.51 7.62 -7.60
N TYR A 400 4.44 8.39 -7.85
CA TYR A 400 3.20 7.84 -8.38
C TYR A 400 3.31 7.41 -9.84
N SER A 401 4.12 8.07 -10.66
CA SER A 401 4.42 7.60 -12.03
C SER A 401 5.07 6.21 -12.02
N MET A 402 6.01 5.96 -11.10
CA MET A 402 6.58 4.63 -10.88
C MET A 402 5.51 3.63 -10.42
N PHE A 403 4.66 4.01 -9.46
CA PHE A 403 3.61 3.13 -8.94
C PHE A 403 2.62 2.71 -10.05
N VAL A 404 2.08 3.67 -10.81
CA VAL A 404 1.12 3.40 -11.90
C VAL A 404 1.76 2.53 -12.99
N ALA A 405 3.02 2.80 -13.35
CA ALA A 405 3.75 1.97 -14.31
C ALA A 405 3.94 0.52 -13.84
N ALA A 406 4.27 0.33 -12.56
CA ALA A 406 4.41 -1.00 -11.97
C ALA A 406 3.07 -1.74 -11.94
N MET A 407 1.98 -1.08 -11.53
CA MET A 407 0.64 -1.68 -11.50
C MET A 407 0.14 -2.05 -12.91
N ALA A 408 0.39 -1.20 -13.91
CA ALA A 408 0.07 -1.49 -15.30
C ALA A 408 0.88 -2.71 -15.82
N PHE A 409 2.16 -2.80 -15.44
CA PHE A 409 2.98 -3.96 -15.77
C PHE A 409 2.47 -5.23 -15.09
N PHE A 410 2.12 -5.17 -13.79
CA PHE A 410 1.58 -6.30 -13.03
C PHE A 410 0.30 -6.84 -13.66
N ALA A 411 -0.66 -5.96 -13.96
CA ALA A 411 -1.91 -6.33 -14.62
C ALA A 411 -1.69 -7.02 -15.97
N LYS A 412 -0.64 -6.63 -16.71
CA LYS A 412 -0.29 -7.22 -18.02
C LYS A 412 0.34 -8.61 -17.91
N ILE A 413 1.15 -8.86 -16.86
CA ILE A 413 1.89 -10.12 -16.71
C ILE A 413 1.15 -11.16 -15.86
N SER A 414 0.14 -10.77 -15.08
CA SER A 414 -0.60 -11.71 -14.24
C SER A 414 -1.37 -12.72 -15.08
N ASP A 415 -1.16 -13.99 -14.77
CA ASP A 415 -1.87 -15.11 -15.41
C ASP A 415 -3.39 -14.99 -15.12
N PRO A 416 -4.24 -14.89 -16.16
CA PRO A 416 -5.70 -14.78 -15.97
C PRO A 416 -6.31 -15.94 -15.17
N ALA A 417 -5.71 -17.13 -15.21
CA ALA A 417 -6.20 -18.30 -14.48
C ALA A 417 -6.02 -18.19 -12.95
N VAL A 418 -5.06 -17.37 -12.50
CA VAL A 418 -4.74 -17.18 -11.08
C VAL A 418 -4.52 -15.70 -10.76
N GLY A 419 -5.24 -14.82 -11.46
CA GLY A 419 -4.97 -13.38 -11.50
C GLY A 419 -5.04 -12.70 -10.14
N GLY A 420 -6.01 -13.08 -9.29
CA GLY A 420 -6.15 -12.56 -7.92
C GLY A 420 -4.94 -12.89 -7.03
N THR A 421 -4.52 -14.16 -7.03
CA THR A 421 -3.36 -14.64 -6.29
C THR A 421 -2.06 -14.02 -6.81
N TYR A 422 -1.90 -13.91 -8.13
CA TYR A 422 -0.72 -13.33 -8.77
C TYR A 422 -0.59 -11.82 -8.44
N MET A 423 -1.68 -11.06 -8.53
CA MET A 423 -1.68 -9.64 -8.18
C MET A 423 -1.37 -9.43 -6.69
N THR A 424 -1.97 -10.25 -5.82
CA THR A 424 -1.69 -10.23 -4.39
C THR A 424 -0.22 -10.52 -4.11
N PHE A 425 0.37 -11.51 -4.79
CA PHE A 425 1.79 -11.83 -4.71
C PHE A 425 2.69 -10.65 -5.07
N LEU A 426 2.45 -10.02 -6.23
CA LEU A 426 3.26 -8.89 -6.69
C LEU A 426 3.11 -7.64 -5.80
N ASN A 427 1.90 -7.35 -5.34
CA ASN A 427 1.65 -6.25 -4.40
C ASN A 427 2.35 -6.49 -3.06
N THR A 428 2.32 -7.74 -2.57
CA THR A 428 3.02 -8.14 -1.34
C THR A 428 4.54 -7.93 -1.47
N LEU A 429 5.14 -8.30 -2.60
CA LEU A 429 6.56 -8.05 -2.88
C LEU A 429 6.88 -6.55 -2.96
N CYS A 430 6.01 -5.75 -3.59
CA CYS A 430 6.19 -4.30 -3.68
C CYS A 430 6.11 -3.62 -2.29
N ASN A 431 5.21 -4.08 -1.42
CA ASN A 431 5.09 -3.62 -0.04
C ASN A 431 6.33 -4.02 0.76
N LEU A 432 6.73 -5.30 0.70
CA LEU A 432 7.93 -5.79 1.37
C LEU A 432 9.16 -4.99 0.96
N GLY A 433 9.34 -4.76 -0.34
CA GLY A 433 10.43 -3.96 -0.89
C GLY A 433 10.48 -2.53 -0.38
N GLY A 434 9.39 -1.97 0.13
CA GLY A 434 9.37 -0.65 0.77
C GLY A 434 9.55 -0.70 2.28
N ASN A 435 8.96 -1.70 2.95
CA ASN A 435 9.00 -1.78 4.40
C ASN A 435 10.39 -2.17 4.92
N TRP A 436 11.06 -3.16 4.33
CA TRP A 436 12.35 -3.61 4.85
C TRP A 436 13.46 -2.53 4.75
N PRO A 437 13.60 -1.76 3.65
CA PRO A 437 14.60 -0.69 3.62
C PRO A 437 14.28 0.41 4.60
N ASN A 438 13.01 0.80 4.74
CA ASN A 438 12.59 1.84 5.68
C ASN A 438 12.93 1.46 7.13
N THR A 439 12.68 0.21 7.53
CA THR A 439 13.06 -0.29 8.86
C THR A 439 14.57 -0.21 9.08
N VAL A 440 15.37 -0.66 8.10
CA VAL A 440 16.83 -0.66 8.19
C VAL A 440 17.37 0.76 8.28
N VAL A 441 16.87 1.66 7.43
CA VAL A 441 17.32 3.04 7.36
C VAL A 441 16.99 3.79 8.65
N LEU A 442 15.77 3.69 9.15
CA LEU A 442 15.40 4.29 10.45
C LEU A 442 16.31 3.82 11.59
N TRP A 443 16.69 2.53 11.60
CA TRP A 443 17.62 2.00 12.59
C TRP A 443 19.04 2.53 12.39
N LEU A 444 19.51 2.62 11.14
CA LEU A 444 20.85 3.12 10.79
C LEU A 444 21.05 4.59 11.14
N VAL A 445 20.02 5.44 11.06
CA VAL A 445 20.13 6.86 11.45
C VAL A 445 20.71 7.01 12.85
N ASP A 446 20.15 6.32 13.85
CA ASP A 446 20.63 6.40 15.23
C ASP A 446 22.02 5.77 15.41
N VAL A 447 22.34 4.70 14.66
CA VAL A 447 23.65 4.00 14.72
C VAL A 447 24.77 4.86 14.12
N LEU A 448 24.48 5.59 13.05
CA LEU A 448 25.43 6.43 12.33
C LEU A 448 25.53 7.85 12.90
N THR A 449 24.60 8.27 13.75
CA THR A 449 24.60 9.60 14.36
C THR A 449 25.56 9.65 15.54
N TRP A 450 26.48 10.62 15.53
CA TRP A 450 27.37 10.90 16.63
C TRP A 450 26.99 12.18 17.35
N LYS A 451 26.97 12.09 18.68
CA LYS A 451 26.65 13.18 19.59
C LYS A 451 27.86 13.42 20.51
N GLN A 452 28.03 14.65 20.94
CA GLN A 452 29.02 15.01 21.95
C GLN A 452 28.41 16.00 22.94
N CYS A 453 28.80 15.87 24.20
CA CYS A 453 28.41 16.82 25.23
C CYS A 453 29.23 18.11 25.10
N THR A 454 28.58 19.27 25.16
CA THR A 454 29.26 20.58 25.04
C THR A 454 30.29 20.84 26.14
N THR A 455 30.11 20.25 27.33
CA THR A 455 30.98 20.46 28.50
C THR A 455 32.05 19.37 28.65
N ASN A 456 31.88 18.21 28.00
CA ASN A 456 32.82 17.10 28.09
C ASN A 456 32.90 16.33 26.75
N ALA A 457 34.04 16.46 26.06
CA ALA A 457 34.28 15.81 24.78
C ALA A 457 34.36 14.28 24.84
N GLU A 458 34.64 13.69 26.02
CA GLU A 458 34.65 12.23 26.21
C GLU A 458 33.23 11.67 26.35
N ASN A 459 32.25 12.49 26.71
CA ASN A 459 30.86 12.09 26.81
C ASN A 459 30.19 12.14 25.43
N THR A 460 30.02 10.96 24.83
CA THR A 460 29.41 10.79 23.51
C THR A 460 27.87 10.77 23.53
N CYS A 461 27.25 11.05 24.67
CA CYS A 461 25.80 11.09 24.85
C CYS A 461 25.08 9.84 24.32
N GLN A 462 25.76 8.69 24.36
CA GLN A 462 25.23 7.39 23.97
C GLN A 462 24.45 6.81 25.14
N GLY A 463 23.12 6.83 25.01
CA GLY A 463 22.19 6.33 26.01
C GLY A 463 21.78 7.37 27.07
N LYS A 464 20.78 7.01 27.87
CA LYS A 464 20.12 7.92 28.82
C LYS A 464 21.03 8.38 29.96
N GLU A 465 21.92 7.51 30.44
CA GLU A 465 22.82 7.82 31.56
C GLU A 465 23.87 8.89 31.19
N GLN A 466 24.47 8.76 30.01
CA GLN A 466 25.41 9.74 29.48
C GLN A 466 24.74 11.08 29.16
N GLN A 467 23.49 11.07 28.66
CA GLN A 467 22.69 12.27 28.45
C GLN A 467 22.38 12.97 29.78
N GLN A 468 21.91 12.24 30.79
CA GLN A 468 21.64 12.78 32.12
C GLN A 468 22.90 13.34 32.78
N SER A 469 24.05 12.68 32.61
CA SER A 469 25.35 13.18 33.09
C SER A 469 25.77 14.48 32.40
N CYS A 470 25.54 14.60 31.09
CA CYS A 470 25.78 15.83 30.35
C CYS A 470 24.89 16.98 30.84
N GLU A 471 23.58 16.72 30.98
CA GLU A 471 22.60 17.69 31.48
C GLU A 471 22.88 18.13 32.93
N ALA A 472 23.29 17.19 33.79
CA ALA A 472 23.68 17.47 35.17
C ALA A 472 24.90 18.41 35.24
N SER A 473 25.78 18.36 34.24
CA SER A 473 26.93 19.26 34.11
C SER A 473 26.59 20.59 33.41
N THR A 474 25.30 20.93 33.27
CA THR A 474 24.80 22.08 32.46
C THR A 474 25.18 22.03 30.98
N GLY A 475 25.67 20.88 30.49
CA GLY A 475 25.98 20.64 29.10
C GLY A 475 24.73 20.24 28.30
N LYS A 476 24.82 20.38 26.98
CA LYS A 476 23.82 19.87 26.04
C LYS A 476 24.46 18.82 25.14
N CYS A 477 23.71 17.78 24.82
CA CYS A 477 24.13 16.78 23.85
C CYS A 477 23.86 17.30 22.44
N GLU A 478 24.91 17.76 21.76
CA GLU A 478 24.81 18.29 20.40
C GLU A 478 25.18 17.22 19.38
N ILE A 479 24.50 17.22 18.24
CA ILE A 479 24.80 16.31 17.14
C ILE A 479 25.96 16.91 16.35
N THR A 480 27.11 16.23 16.36
CA THR A 480 28.29 16.66 15.59
C THR A 480 28.31 16.05 14.20
N PHE A 481 27.79 14.83 14.06
CA PHE A 481 27.64 14.15 12.78
C PHE A 481 26.27 13.46 12.72
N ASP A 482 25.48 13.81 11.72
CA ASP A 482 24.13 13.32 11.57
C ASP A 482 24.06 12.20 10.54
N GLY A 483 23.70 11.00 10.99
CA GLY A 483 23.67 9.79 10.17
C GLY A 483 22.75 9.90 8.95
N TYR A 484 21.69 10.71 9.04
CA TYR A 484 20.73 10.90 7.96
C TYR A 484 21.36 11.44 6.67
N TYR A 485 22.30 12.38 6.76
CA TYR A 485 22.93 12.96 5.56
C TYR A 485 23.87 11.98 4.88
N LEU A 486 24.64 11.22 5.67
CA LEU A 486 25.50 10.15 5.17
C LEU A 486 24.67 9.09 4.45
N GLU A 487 23.62 8.62 5.12
CA GLU A 487 22.73 7.60 4.59
C GLU A 487 21.98 8.05 3.33
N SER A 488 21.52 9.31 3.30
CA SER A 488 20.92 9.90 2.09
C SER A 488 21.90 9.88 0.92
N GLY A 489 23.18 10.21 1.15
CA GLY A 489 24.23 10.13 0.14
C GLY A 489 24.46 8.70 -0.35
N ILE A 490 24.50 7.72 0.55
CA ILE A 490 24.62 6.29 0.22
C ILE A 490 23.43 5.81 -0.61
N CYS A 491 22.21 6.19 -0.25
CA CYS A 491 20.99 5.82 -0.98
C CYS A 491 20.99 6.39 -2.42
N VAL A 492 21.45 7.63 -2.60
CA VAL A 492 21.58 8.26 -3.93
C VAL A 492 22.63 7.53 -4.78
N LEU A 493 23.81 7.26 -4.23
CA LEU A 493 24.87 6.54 -4.93
C LEU A 493 24.43 5.12 -5.30
N TYR A 494 23.79 4.42 -4.36
CA TYR A 494 23.17 3.12 -4.59
C TYR A 494 22.16 3.20 -5.74
N GLY A 495 21.27 4.19 -5.74
CA GLY A 495 20.26 4.37 -6.77
C GLY A 495 20.81 4.57 -8.17
N ILE A 496 21.88 5.36 -8.30
CA ILE A 496 22.55 5.59 -9.59
C ILE A 496 23.16 4.27 -10.10
N VAL A 497 23.91 3.56 -9.24
CA VAL A 497 24.52 2.27 -9.60
C VAL A 497 23.44 1.23 -9.92
N TRP A 498 22.40 1.16 -9.10
CA TRP A 498 21.27 0.26 -9.28
C TRP A 498 20.57 0.50 -10.61
N LEU A 499 20.29 1.76 -10.97
CA LEU A 499 19.65 2.11 -12.23
C LEU A 499 20.49 1.66 -13.43
N LEU A 500 21.81 1.88 -13.38
CA LEU A 500 22.72 1.47 -14.47
C LEU A 500 22.77 -0.06 -14.64
N LEU A 501 22.81 -0.80 -13.53
CA LEU A 501 22.92 -2.27 -13.57
C LEU A 501 21.60 -2.98 -13.89
N VAL A 502 20.49 -2.45 -13.36
CA VAL A 502 19.17 -3.12 -13.39
C VAL A 502 18.33 -2.73 -14.60
N ARG A 503 18.60 -1.58 -15.24
CA ARG A 503 17.86 -1.12 -16.43
C ARG A 503 17.73 -2.20 -17.51
N LYS A 504 18.81 -2.93 -17.80
CA LYS A 504 18.79 -4.02 -18.80
C LYS A 504 17.82 -5.14 -18.45
N TRP A 505 17.67 -5.46 -17.17
CA TRP A 505 16.77 -6.51 -16.69
C TRP A 505 15.32 -6.07 -16.73
N ILE A 506 15.03 -4.81 -16.41
CA ILE A 506 13.67 -4.25 -16.56
C ILE A 506 13.22 -4.29 -18.03
N VAL A 507 14.11 -3.88 -18.95
CA VAL A 507 13.83 -3.94 -20.39
C VAL A 507 13.62 -5.39 -20.85
N TYR A 508 14.51 -6.30 -20.42
CA TYR A 508 14.38 -7.73 -20.71
C TYR A 508 13.02 -8.29 -20.25
N LEU A 509 12.61 -8.01 -19.01
CA LEU A 509 11.32 -8.49 -18.47
C LEU A 509 10.13 -7.93 -19.22
N GLN A 510 10.19 -6.66 -19.61
CA GLN A 510 9.12 -6.01 -20.36
C GLN A 510 8.95 -6.59 -21.77
N ASP A 511 10.04 -6.99 -22.41
CA ASP A 511 10.05 -7.54 -23.77
C ASP A 511 9.76 -9.06 -23.81
N LEU A 512 9.63 -9.72 -22.65
CA LEU A 512 9.23 -11.13 -22.57
C LEU A 512 7.78 -11.33 -23.07
N PRO A 513 7.50 -12.42 -23.81
CA PRO A 513 6.15 -12.72 -24.25
C PRO A 513 5.29 -13.15 -23.05
N VAL A 514 3.99 -12.82 -23.07
CA VAL A 514 3.05 -13.08 -21.95
C VAL A 514 3.05 -14.56 -21.52
N ARG A 515 3.25 -15.49 -22.46
CA ARG A 515 3.38 -16.94 -22.19
C ARG A 515 4.49 -17.29 -21.18
N SER A 516 5.53 -16.47 -21.04
CA SER A 516 6.61 -16.66 -20.08
C SER A 516 6.21 -16.34 -18.64
N TRP A 517 5.04 -15.73 -18.45
CA TRP A 517 4.47 -15.35 -17.17
C TRP A 517 3.30 -16.24 -16.73
N LEU A 518 2.86 -17.18 -17.58
CA LEU A 518 1.79 -18.12 -17.26
C LEU A 518 2.30 -19.22 -16.31
N VAL A 519 1.59 -19.40 -15.21
CA VAL A 519 1.87 -20.40 -14.18
C VAL A 519 1.18 -21.70 -14.57
N VAL A 520 -0.08 -21.59 -15.01
CA VAL A 520 -0.86 -22.72 -15.49
C VAL A 520 -0.63 -22.87 -16.98
N LYS A 521 0.11 -23.91 -17.37
CA LYS A 521 0.27 -24.25 -18.79
C LYS A 521 -1.04 -24.80 -19.31
N GLN A 522 -1.71 -24.10 -20.22
CA GLN A 522 -2.85 -24.66 -20.96
C GLN A 522 -2.39 -25.98 -21.61
N LYS A 523 -3.07 -27.08 -21.28
CA LYS A 523 -2.88 -28.35 -21.99
C LYS A 523 -3.23 -28.08 -23.45
N GLY A 524 -2.24 -28.15 -24.34
CA GLY A 524 -2.46 -28.03 -25.77
C GLY A 524 -3.52 -29.04 -26.20
N ARG A 525 -4.59 -28.54 -26.85
CA ARG A 525 -5.44 -29.37 -27.70
C ARG A 525 -4.79 -29.52 -29.06
#